data_AF-A0A101AIZ0-F1
#
_entry.id   AF-A0A101AIZ0-F1
#
_cell.length_a   1.000
_cell.length_b   1.000
_cell.length_c   1.000
_cell.angle_alpha   90.00
_cell.angle_beta   90.00
_cell.angle_gamma   90.00
#
_symmetry.space_group_name_H-M   'P 1'
#
loop_
_entity.id
_entity.type
_entity.pdbx_description
1 polymer ?
#
loop_
_entity_poly.entity_id
_entity_poly.type
_entity_poly.pdbx_seq_one_letter_code
_entity_poly.pdbx_strand_id
1 'polypeptide(L)'
;MRMAVLIASVLVAGCSTTTGGQAERIEPIPPSPPASSATTTTTKPKSTGPPAPGAPIGDVVAWVEAGEPADAAQYHAATREGQTTDLGEDVAFTTPSGKTSCMTDSQYADGALACLVDLVDPPPRPDDAYGEWKGGWVDYDGTSVTVGSVHGDPGRFTAGQGPELPYGRVLSFGDYRCRTDTVGLFCVNYAHQSAVRFSDAGIEPFGCLQPVAAPPQTGEKFSC
;
A
#
# COMPACT_ATOMS: atom_id res chain seq x y z
N MET A 1 -24.15 -18.20 38.53
CA MET A 1 -23.98 -17.07 39.46
C MET A 1 -23.90 -15.80 38.65
N ARG A 2 -24.82 -14.85 38.88
CA ARG A 2 -24.83 -13.52 38.25
C ARG A 2 -24.06 -12.57 39.18
N MET A 3 -23.08 -11.84 38.67
CA MET A 3 -22.50 -10.69 39.37
C MET A 3 -22.42 -9.53 38.37
N ALA A 4 -23.42 -8.65 38.47
CA ALA A 4 -23.42 -7.33 37.86
C ALA A 4 -22.70 -6.38 38.81
N VAL A 5 -21.73 -5.61 38.31
CA VAL A 5 -21.11 -4.53 39.06
C VAL A 5 -21.29 -3.25 38.25
N LEU A 6 -22.12 -2.36 38.79
CA LEU A 6 -22.38 -0.99 38.36
C LEU A 6 -21.34 -0.07 39.03
N ILE A 7 -20.65 0.78 38.28
CA ILE A 7 -19.96 1.95 38.85
C ILE A 7 -20.23 3.18 37.99
N ALA A 8 -20.62 4.25 38.68
CA ALA A 8 -21.32 5.43 38.22
C ALA A 8 -20.41 6.52 37.64
N SER A 9 -20.96 7.25 36.67
CA SER A 9 -20.40 8.43 36.02
C SER A 9 -20.51 9.67 36.92
N VAL A 10 -19.42 10.43 37.09
CA VAL A 10 -19.42 11.73 37.75
C VAL A 10 -19.29 12.84 36.70
N LEU A 11 -20.36 13.63 36.55
CA LEU A 11 -20.41 14.86 35.75
C LEU A 11 -19.96 16.03 36.61
N VAL A 12 -18.93 16.76 36.20
CA VAL A 12 -18.53 18.03 36.83
C VAL A 12 -19.16 19.17 36.03
N ALA A 13 -20.14 19.83 36.62
CA ALA A 13 -20.69 21.10 36.16
C ALA A 13 -19.97 22.25 36.89
N GLY A 14 -19.40 23.20 36.15
CA GLY A 14 -18.79 24.40 36.69
C GLY A 14 -19.51 25.64 36.17
N CYS A 15 -20.19 26.38 37.06
CA CYS A 15 -20.81 27.67 36.78
C CYS A 15 -20.36 28.73 37.81
N SER A 16 -19.83 29.84 37.27
CA SER A 16 -20.02 31.25 37.70
C SER A 16 -19.31 31.71 39.01
N THR A 17 -18.92 32.97 39.25
CA THR A 17 -19.34 34.32 38.79
C THR A 17 -18.22 35.38 38.93
N THR A 18 -18.37 36.43 38.11
CA THR A 18 -17.93 37.84 38.16
C THR A 18 -17.37 38.45 39.47
N THR A 19 -16.33 39.27 39.32
CA THR A 19 -16.06 40.45 40.17
C THR A 19 -15.79 41.66 39.27
N GLY A 20 -16.48 42.77 39.52
CA GLY A 20 -16.46 43.98 38.69
C GLY A 20 -15.39 45.01 39.11
N GLY A 21 -15.16 45.98 38.22
CA GLY A 21 -14.29 47.13 38.51
C GLY A 21 -14.10 48.09 37.32
N GLN A 22 -15.10 48.95 37.10
CA GLN A 22 -15.09 50.31 36.53
C GLN A 22 -14.52 50.66 35.14
N ALA A 23 -15.23 51.60 34.54
CA ALA A 23 -15.15 52.10 33.18
C ALA A 23 -14.07 53.14 32.96
N GLU A 24 -13.43 53.09 31.78
CA GLU A 24 -12.86 54.27 31.14
C GLU A 24 -13.21 54.29 29.64
N ARG A 25 -13.73 55.45 29.25
CA ARG A 25 -14.02 56.07 27.94
C ARG A 25 -13.73 55.27 26.64
N ILE A 26 -14.79 55.15 25.83
CA ILE A 26 -14.79 54.64 24.44
C ILE A 26 -14.23 55.71 23.49
N GLU A 27 -13.22 55.35 22.69
CA GLU A 27 -12.82 56.04 21.46
C GLU A 27 -13.14 55.15 20.24
N PRO A 28 -13.73 55.66 19.14
CA PRO A 28 -14.08 54.82 17.99
C PRO A 28 -12.83 54.43 17.18
N ILE A 29 -12.64 53.13 16.98
CA ILE A 29 -11.65 52.59 16.03
C ILE A 29 -12.25 52.69 14.61
N PRO A 30 -11.55 53.28 13.62
CA PRO A 30 -12.01 53.30 12.23
C PRO A 30 -11.99 51.88 11.62
N PRO A 31 -12.95 51.54 10.72
CA PRO A 31 -13.04 50.20 10.16
C PRO A 31 -11.82 49.88 9.26
N SER A 32 -11.20 48.72 9.49
CA SER A 32 -10.21 48.15 8.56
C SER A 32 -10.88 47.69 7.27
N PRO A 33 -10.26 47.91 6.09
CA PRO A 33 -10.79 47.40 4.83
C PRO A 33 -10.73 45.87 4.79
N PRO A 34 -11.70 45.19 4.14
CA PRO A 34 -11.66 43.75 3.98
C PRO A 34 -10.52 43.36 3.02
N ALA A 35 -9.52 42.65 3.54
CA ALA A 35 -8.56 41.93 2.72
C ALA A 35 -9.25 40.67 2.16
N SER A 36 -9.94 40.83 1.03
CA SER A 36 -10.33 39.69 0.19
C SER A 36 -9.10 39.17 -0.54
N SER A 37 -8.25 38.42 0.16
CA SER A 37 -7.31 37.52 -0.50
C SER A 37 -8.06 36.25 -0.84
N ALA A 38 -8.61 36.20 -2.05
CA ALA A 38 -9.03 34.95 -2.65
C ALA A 38 -7.79 34.07 -2.79
N THR A 39 -7.62 33.09 -1.91
CA THR A 39 -6.66 32.01 -2.12
C THR A 39 -7.16 31.22 -3.33
N THR A 40 -6.62 31.51 -4.50
CA THR A 40 -6.76 30.64 -5.67
C THR A 40 -6.05 29.34 -5.31
N THR A 41 -6.82 28.36 -4.85
CA THR A 41 -6.35 26.98 -4.79
C THR A 41 -6.16 26.56 -6.25
N THR A 42 -4.95 26.70 -6.77
CA THR A 42 -4.58 26.13 -8.06
C THR A 42 -4.61 24.62 -7.87
N THR A 43 -5.77 24.00 -8.13
CA THR A 43 -5.90 22.56 -8.23
C THR A 43 -5.05 22.15 -9.42
N LYS A 44 -3.82 21.67 -9.16
CA LYS A 44 -3.01 21.01 -10.17
C LYS A 44 -3.90 19.94 -10.79
N PRO A 45 -4.05 19.87 -12.13
CA PRO A 45 -4.86 18.84 -12.75
C PRO A 45 -4.37 17.48 -12.25
N LYS A 46 -5.31 16.66 -11.76
CA LYS A 46 -5.03 15.29 -11.29
C LYS A 46 -4.33 14.57 -12.45
N SER A 47 -3.07 14.17 -12.25
CA SER A 47 -2.32 13.44 -13.27
C SER A 47 -3.10 12.18 -13.63
N THR A 48 -3.44 12.01 -14.91
CA THR A 48 -4.17 10.84 -15.40
C THR A 48 -3.24 9.67 -15.70
N GLY A 49 -1.96 9.96 -15.97
CA GLY A 49 -0.94 8.94 -16.26
C GLY A 49 -0.36 8.30 -15.01
N PRO A 50 0.19 7.07 -15.13
CA PRO A 50 0.84 6.37 -14.02
C PRO A 50 2.00 7.21 -13.46
N PRO A 51 2.23 7.17 -12.14
CA PRO A 51 3.36 7.85 -11.50
C PRO A 51 4.70 7.39 -12.09
N ALA A 52 5.58 8.35 -12.37
CA ALA A 52 6.95 8.08 -12.80
C ALA A 52 7.85 7.73 -11.59
N PRO A 53 9.01 7.06 -11.81
CA PRO A 53 10.03 6.87 -10.78
C PRO A 53 10.32 8.15 -9.98
N GLY A 54 10.46 8.00 -8.65
CA GLY A 54 10.68 9.11 -7.73
C GLY A 54 9.48 10.05 -7.49
N ALA A 55 8.28 9.73 -8.00
CA ALA A 55 7.08 10.49 -7.69
C ALA A 55 6.77 10.50 -6.17
N PRO A 56 6.24 11.59 -5.61
CA PRO A 56 5.81 11.62 -4.21
C PRO A 56 4.75 10.55 -3.94
N ILE A 57 4.82 9.89 -2.78
CA ILE A 57 3.86 8.83 -2.42
C ILE A 57 2.40 9.28 -2.50
N GLY A 58 2.11 10.54 -2.13
CA GLY A 58 0.76 11.10 -2.25
C GLY A 58 0.22 11.12 -3.69
N ASP A 59 1.08 11.31 -4.69
CA ASP A 59 0.70 11.24 -6.11
C ASP A 59 0.41 9.79 -6.52
N VAL A 60 1.17 8.82 -6.00
CA VAL A 60 0.94 7.38 -6.23
C VAL A 60 -0.39 6.94 -5.62
N VAL A 61 -0.64 7.28 -4.36
CA VAL A 61 -1.90 7.00 -3.65
C VAL A 61 -3.07 7.58 -4.44
N ALA A 62 -3.02 8.88 -4.75
CA ALA A 62 -4.10 9.56 -5.44
C ALA A 62 -4.39 8.98 -6.84
N TRP A 63 -3.37 8.48 -7.52
CA TRP A 63 -3.51 7.79 -8.80
C TRP A 63 -4.11 6.39 -8.65
N VAL A 64 -3.64 5.58 -7.70
CA VAL A 64 -4.21 4.24 -7.43
C VAL A 64 -5.69 4.37 -7.06
N GLU A 65 -6.05 5.32 -6.19
CA GLU A 65 -7.45 5.58 -5.78
C GLU A 65 -8.34 6.11 -6.91
N ALA A 66 -7.77 6.61 -7.99
CA ALA A 66 -8.53 7.09 -9.13
C ALA A 66 -9.07 5.98 -10.03
N GLY A 67 -8.60 4.73 -9.87
CA GLY A 67 -9.04 3.60 -10.68
C GLY A 67 -10.40 3.04 -10.24
N GLU A 68 -10.98 2.19 -11.08
CA GLU A 68 -12.28 1.58 -10.81
C GLU A 68 -12.13 0.39 -9.84
N PRO A 69 -12.86 0.35 -8.71
CA PRO A 69 -12.74 -0.75 -7.75
C PRO A 69 -13.05 -2.12 -8.37
N ALA A 70 -12.24 -3.13 -8.06
CA ALA A 70 -12.54 -4.53 -8.31
C ALA A 70 -13.32 -5.13 -7.14
N ASP A 71 -14.09 -6.19 -7.40
CA ASP A 71 -14.73 -6.98 -6.34
C ASP A 71 -13.69 -7.92 -5.71
N ALA A 72 -13.26 -7.61 -4.50
CA ALA A 72 -12.23 -8.38 -3.79
C ALA A 72 -12.63 -9.85 -3.57
N ALA A 73 -13.94 -10.15 -3.45
CA ALA A 73 -14.45 -11.50 -3.24
C ALA A 73 -14.03 -12.47 -4.37
N GLN A 74 -13.73 -11.95 -5.56
CA GLN A 74 -13.33 -12.75 -6.71
C GLN A 74 -11.88 -13.25 -6.63
N TYR A 75 -11.05 -12.68 -5.75
CA TYR A 75 -9.60 -12.91 -5.76
C TYR A 75 -9.12 -13.81 -4.60
N HIS A 76 -10.03 -14.46 -3.88
CA HIS A 76 -9.72 -15.44 -2.82
C HIS A 76 -9.58 -16.87 -3.33
N ALA A 77 -9.15 -17.04 -4.58
CA ALA A 77 -8.95 -18.34 -5.18
C ALA A 77 -7.72 -18.34 -6.09
N ALA A 78 -7.02 -19.47 -6.14
CA ALA A 78 -5.95 -19.71 -7.10
C ALA A 78 -6.24 -20.98 -7.89
N THR A 79 -5.86 -21.00 -9.16
CA THR A 79 -6.08 -22.16 -10.04
C THR A 79 -4.75 -22.68 -10.58
N ARG A 80 -4.57 -24.00 -10.53
CA ARG A 80 -3.43 -24.72 -11.07
C ARG A 80 -3.91 -25.99 -11.75
N GLU A 81 -3.53 -26.18 -13.01
CA GLU A 81 -3.83 -27.42 -13.76
C GLU A 81 -5.34 -27.79 -13.75
N GLY A 82 -6.20 -26.77 -13.74
CA GLY A 82 -7.66 -26.92 -13.70
C GLY A 82 -8.25 -27.17 -12.30
N GLN A 83 -7.43 -27.30 -11.26
CA GLN A 83 -7.88 -27.35 -9.87
C GLN A 83 -7.87 -25.96 -9.25
N THR A 84 -9.00 -25.57 -8.66
CA THR A 84 -9.14 -24.32 -7.92
C THR A 84 -9.00 -24.58 -6.42
N THR A 85 -8.12 -23.81 -5.79
CA THR A 85 -7.88 -23.77 -4.35
C THR A 85 -8.52 -22.50 -3.78
N ASP A 86 -9.33 -22.65 -2.74
CA ASP A 86 -9.82 -21.54 -1.93
C ASP A 86 -8.68 -21.05 -1.01
N LEU A 87 -8.41 -19.75 -1.03
CA LEU A 87 -7.33 -19.10 -0.28
C LEU A 87 -7.81 -18.56 1.09
N GLY A 88 -9.10 -18.64 1.40
CA GLY A 88 -9.65 -18.08 2.63
C GLY A 88 -9.53 -16.56 2.64
N GLU A 89 -8.78 -16.02 3.60
CA GLU A 89 -8.56 -14.56 3.71
C GLU A 89 -7.48 -14.04 2.76
N ASP A 90 -6.66 -14.93 2.21
CA ASP A 90 -5.59 -14.56 1.29
C ASP A 90 -6.11 -14.22 -0.10
N VAL A 91 -5.37 -13.36 -0.79
CA VAL A 91 -5.71 -12.83 -2.10
C VAL A 91 -4.64 -13.25 -3.10
N ALA A 92 -5.06 -13.65 -4.30
CA ALA A 92 -4.18 -13.88 -5.42
C ALA A 92 -4.73 -13.22 -6.69
N PHE A 93 -3.84 -12.68 -7.51
CA PHE A 93 -4.21 -12.11 -8.80
C PHE A 93 -3.03 -12.09 -9.77
N THR A 94 -3.35 -11.95 -11.06
CA THR A 94 -2.36 -11.79 -12.13
C THR A 94 -2.63 -10.50 -12.91
N THR A 95 -1.57 -9.91 -13.46
CA THR A 95 -1.72 -8.76 -14.38
C THR A 95 -2.11 -9.25 -15.78
N PRO A 96 -2.83 -8.47 -16.60
CA PRO A 96 -3.25 -8.88 -17.94
C PRO A 96 -2.09 -9.14 -18.91
N SER A 97 -0.89 -8.61 -18.65
CA SER A 97 0.32 -8.93 -19.42
C SER A 97 0.85 -10.35 -19.14
N GLY A 98 0.37 -11.01 -18.08
CA GLY A 98 0.90 -12.27 -17.57
C GLY A 98 2.29 -12.15 -16.92
N LYS A 99 2.87 -10.94 -16.82
CA LYS A 99 4.24 -10.72 -16.33
C LYS A 99 4.35 -10.65 -14.82
N THR A 100 3.24 -10.49 -14.12
CA THR A 100 3.21 -10.38 -12.66
C THR A 100 2.07 -11.21 -12.10
N SER A 101 2.40 -12.09 -11.16
CA SER A 101 1.46 -12.89 -10.38
C SER A 101 1.71 -12.61 -8.92
N CYS A 102 0.71 -12.12 -8.20
CA CYS A 102 0.83 -11.77 -6.79
C CYS A 102 -0.08 -12.62 -5.91
N MET A 103 0.36 -12.86 -4.68
CA MET A 103 -0.38 -13.61 -3.68
C MET A 103 0.03 -13.17 -2.28
N THR A 104 -0.92 -13.10 -1.34
CA THR A 104 -0.65 -12.95 0.09
C THR A 104 -0.51 -14.30 0.78
N ASP A 105 0.09 -14.32 1.96
CA ASP A 105 0.17 -15.51 2.80
C ASP A 105 0.01 -15.15 4.27
N SER A 106 -1.22 -15.24 4.75
CA SER A 106 -1.61 -14.99 6.14
C SER A 106 -1.04 -16.00 7.12
N GLN A 107 -0.74 -17.22 6.65
CA GLN A 107 -0.31 -18.33 7.50
C GLN A 107 1.19 -18.30 7.81
N TYR A 108 2.01 -17.94 6.81
CA TYR A 108 3.47 -18.02 6.91
C TYR A 108 4.20 -16.69 6.71
N ALA A 109 3.50 -15.64 6.28
CA ALA A 109 4.11 -14.34 6.01
C ALA A 109 3.31 -13.15 6.55
N ASP A 110 2.49 -13.35 7.58
CA ASP A 110 1.68 -12.31 8.23
C ASP A 110 0.82 -11.47 7.25
N GLY A 111 0.39 -12.10 6.15
CA GLY A 111 -0.41 -11.44 5.10
C GLY A 111 0.40 -10.52 4.18
N ALA A 112 1.73 -10.58 4.23
CA ALA A 112 2.61 -9.86 3.31
C ALA A 112 2.32 -10.25 1.86
N LEU A 113 2.38 -9.26 0.98
CA LEU A 113 2.22 -9.46 -0.44
C LEU A 113 3.54 -9.98 -1.01
N ALA A 114 3.48 -10.96 -1.89
CA ALA A 114 4.59 -11.14 -2.82
C ALA A 114 4.11 -11.32 -4.23
N CYS A 115 5.01 -11.01 -5.14
CA CYS A 115 4.79 -11.09 -6.56
C CYS A 115 5.94 -11.86 -7.22
N LEU A 116 5.58 -12.81 -8.07
CA LEU A 116 6.47 -13.35 -9.09
C LEU A 116 6.40 -12.43 -10.30
N VAL A 117 7.53 -11.81 -10.63
CA VAL A 117 7.67 -10.88 -11.75
C VAL A 117 8.63 -11.47 -12.78
N ASP A 118 8.21 -11.53 -14.04
CA ASP A 118 9.06 -11.91 -15.17
C ASP A 118 9.95 -10.74 -15.57
N LEU A 119 10.97 -10.47 -14.75
CA LEU A 119 11.94 -9.40 -14.94
C LEU A 119 12.84 -9.68 -16.14
N VAL A 120 13.05 -8.66 -16.98
CA VAL A 120 13.98 -8.71 -18.13
C VAL A 120 15.43 -8.76 -17.66
N ASP A 121 15.76 -8.02 -16.60
CA ASP A 121 17.10 -7.95 -16.00
C ASP A 121 16.99 -8.11 -14.48
N PRO A 122 16.80 -9.35 -13.98
CA PRO A 122 16.68 -9.60 -12.55
C PRO A 122 18.03 -9.43 -11.84
N PRO A 123 18.04 -9.16 -10.51
CA PRO A 123 19.27 -9.12 -9.73
C PRO A 123 20.10 -10.41 -9.92
N PRO A 124 21.43 -10.30 -10.01
CA PRO A 124 22.29 -11.47 -10.14
C PRO A 124 22.15 -12.36 -8.90
N ARG A 125 22.25 -13.67 -9.11
CA ARG A 125 22.27 -14.64 -8.00
C ARG A 125 23.47 -14.35 -7.08
N PRO A 126 23.25 -14.12 -5.77
CA PRO A 126 24.33 -13.97 -4.81
C PRO A 126 25.21 -15.22 -4.71
N ASP A 127 26.51 -15.05 -4.49
CA ASP A 127 27.47 -16.17 -4.37
C ASP A 127 27.15 -17.11 -3.19
N ASP A 128 26.52 -16.57 -2.14
CA ASP A 128 26.10 -17.28 -0.94
C ASP A 128 24.70 -17.91 -1.05
N ALA A 129 24.00 -17.74 -2.18
CA ALA A 129 22.67 -18.28 -2.40
C ALA A 129 22.68 -19.81 -2.49
N TYR A 130 22.14 -20.47 -1.46
CA TYR A 130 22.06 -21.92 -1.37
C TYR A 130 20.63 -22.42 -1.60
N GLY A 131 20.37 -22.96 -2.80
CA GLY A 131 19.06 -23.49 -3.21
C GLY A 131 18.63 -22.97 -4.58
N GLU A 132 17.32 -23.02 -4.84
CA GLU A 132 16.68 -22.52 -6.06
C GLU A 132 16.53 -21.00 -6.02
N TRP A 133 17.34 -20.30 -6.83
CA TRP A 133 17.29 -18.85 -6.97
C TRP A 133 16.10 -18.40 -7.83
N LYS A 134 15.32 -17.44 -7.32
CA LYS A 134 14.21 -16.81 -8.06
C LYS A 134 14.43 -15.30 -8.13
N GLY A 135 15.16 -14.85 -9.16
CA GLY A 135 15.49 -13.42 -9.32
C GLY A 135 14.27 -12.49 -9.46
N GLY A 136 13.13 -13.03 -9.93
CA GLY A 136 11.87 -12.31 -10.04
C GLY A 136 10.93 -12.45 -8.84
N TRP A 137 11.37 -13.07 -7.74
CA TRP A 137 10.56 -13.15 -6.52
C TRP A 137 10.67 -11.84 -5.76
N VAL A 138 9.53 -11.19 -5.52
CA VAL A 138 9.47 -9.90 -4.83
C VAL A 138 8.56 -10.00 -3.63
N ASP A 139 9.11 -9.92 -2.42
CA ASP A 139 8.32 -9.81 -1.19
C ASP A 139 8.16 -8.33 -0.83
N TYR A 140 6.94 -7.92 -0.49
CA TYR A 140 6.58 -6.57 -0.08
C TYR A 140 5.63 -6.63 1.12
N ASP A 141 6.15 -6.29 2.30
CA ASP A 141 5.40 -6.32 3.57
C ASP A 141 4.80 -4.95 3.96
N GLY A 142 5.03 -3.91 3.14
CA GLY A 142 4.65 -2.53 3.44
C GLY A 142 5.77 -1.68 4.03
N THR A 143 6.72 -2.24 4.76
CA THR A 143 7.91 -1.54 5.29
C THR A 143 9.19 -1.87 4.54
N SER A 144 9.22 -3.03 3.89
CA SER A 144 10.38 -3.55 3.18
C SER A 144 9.99 -4.20 1.87
N VAL A 145 10.95 -4.19 0.93
CA VAL A 145 10.86 -4.91 -0.35
C VAL A 145 12.14 -5.68 -0.53
N THR A 146 12.06 -6.97 -0.86
CA THR A 146 13.21 -7.74 -1.34
C THR A 146 12.98 -8.19 -2.76
N VAL A 147 14.01 -8.10 -3.61
CA VAL A 147 13.96 -8.54 -5.01
C VAL A 147 15.00 -9.62 -5.20
N GLY A 148 14.55 -10.80 -5.62
CA GLY A 148 15.39 -11.97 -5.81
C GLY A 148 15.75 -12.64 -4.48
N SER A 149 15.34 -13.89 -4.33
CA SER A 149 15.59 -14.69 -3.13
C SER A 149 15.61 -16.18 -3.47
N VAL A 150 16.13 -16.98 -2.54
CA VAL A 150 16.11 -18.44 -2.65
C VAL A 150 14.77 -18.99 -2.16
N HIS A 151 14.14 -19.87 -2.94
CA HIS A 151 12.90 -20.55 -2.57
C HIS A 151 12.96 -22.04 -2.92
N GLY A 152 13.13 -22.91 -1.92
CA GLY A 152 13.29 -24.36 -2.08
C GLY A 152 12.10 -25.23 -1.63
N ASP A 153 11.11 -24.68 -0.95
CA ASP A 153 9.89 -25.36 -0.45
C ASP A 153 8.65 -24.80 -1.19
N PRO A 154 7.48 -25.46 -1.22
CA PRO A 154 6.35 -24.97 -1.99
C PRO A 154 5.80 -23.69 -1.35
N GLY A 155 6.34 -22.54 -1.77
CA GLY A 155 5.84 -21.23 -1.36
C GLY A 155 4.44 -21.00 -1.89
N ARG A 156 3.73 -20.00 -1.35
CA ARG A 156 2.31 -19.67 -1.63
C ARG A 156 1.82 -19.92 -3.06
N PHE A 157 2.63 -19.63 -4.08
CA PHE A 157 2.30 -19.86 -5.49
C PHE A 157 2.08 -21.33 -5.91
N THR A 158 2.31 -22.31 -5.04
CA THR A 158 1.88 -23.69 -5.30
C THR A 158 0.37 -23.85 -5.33
N ALA A 159 -0.38 -22.95 -4.70
CA ALA A 159 -1.85 -22.88 -4.83
C ALA A 159 -2.30 -22.57 -6.27
N GLY A 160 -1.42 -22.00 -7.10
CA GLY A 160 -1.68 -21.66 -8.49
C GLY A 160 -1.61 -20.17 -8.76
N GLN A 161 -2.34 -19.74 -9.79
CA GLN A 161 -2.46 -18.35 -10.19
C GLN A 161 -3.85 -17.82 -9.83
N GLY A 162 -3.89 -16.60 -9.30
CA GLY A 162 -5.16 -15.91 -9.07
C GLY A 162 -5.78 -15.37 -10.37
N PRO A 163 -7.04 -14.94 -10.33
CA PRO A 163 -7.71 -14.32 -11.47
C PRO A 163 -6.97 -13.09 -11.99
N GLU A 164 -7.18 -12.78 -13.26
CA GLU A 164 -6.65 -11.55 -13.85
C GLU A 164 -7.31 -10.33 -13.20
N LEU A 165 -6.49 -9.35 -12.77
CA LEU A 165 -6.93 -8.01 -12.38
C LEU A 165 -6.80 -7.07 -13.59
N PRO A 166 -7.90 -6.67 -14.26
CA PRO A 166 -7.84 -5.91 -15.50
C PRO A 166 -7.15 -4.54 -15.36
N TYR A 167 -6.63 -4.01 -16.47
CA TYR A 167 -6.05 -2.66 -16.49
C TYR A 167 -7.04 -1.61 -15.97
N GLY A 168 -6.53 -0.66 -15.19
CA GLY A 168 -7.30 0.40 -14.57
C GLY A 168 -8.12 -0.03 -13.34
N ARG A 169 -8.23 -1.33 -13.05
CA ARG A 169 -8.95 -1.84 -11.88
C ARG A 169 -8.09 -1.78 -10.63
N VAL A 170 -8.76 -1.59 -9.51
CA VAL A 170 -8.16 -1.38 -8.20
C VAL A 170 -8.63 -2.48 -7.25
N LEU A 171 -7.70 -3.34 -6.82
CA LEU A 171 -7.96 -4.37 -5.83
C LEU A 171 -7.50 -3.88 -4.47
N SER A 172 -8.38 -3.93 -3.46
CA SER A 172 -8.06 -3.55 -2.08
C SER A 172 -8.16 -4.79 -1.18
N PHE A 173 -7.15 -5.02 -0.33
CA PHE A 173 -7.07 -6.16 0.58
C PHE A 173 -6.08 -5.84 1.71
N GLY A 174 -6.46 -6.12 2.96
CA GLY A 174 -5.67 -5.67 4.12
C GLY A 174 -5.35 -4.17 4.04
N ASP A 175 -4.08 -3.82 4.27
CA ASP A 175 -3.55 -2.46 4.10
C ASP A 175 -3.11 -2.14 2.67
N TYR A 176 -3.28 -3.08 1.73
CA TYR A 176 -2.86 -2.93 0.35
C TYR A 176 -3.98 -2.39 -0.54
N ARG A 177 -3.57 -1.58 -1.52
CA ARG A 177 -4.39 -1.28 -2.69
C ARG A 177 -3.51 -1.34 -3.93
N CYS A 178 -3.87 -2.21 -4.85
CA CYS A 178 -3.15 -2.45 -6.08
C CYS A 178 -3.94 -1.98 -7.29
N ARG A 179 -3.29 -1.30 -8.23
CA ARG A 179 -3.87 -0.91 -9.52
C ARG A 179 -2.98 -1.39 -10.66
N THR A 180 -3.58 -2.10 -11.62
CA THR A 180 -2.89 -2.56 -12.83
C THR A 180 -2.88 -1.46 -13.89
N ASP A 181 -1.74 -1.21 -14.51
CA ASP A 181 -1.57 -0.39 -15.70
C ASP A 181 -0.70 -1.12 -16.75
N THR A 182 -0.74 -0.66 -17.99
CA THR A 182 0.12 -1.13 -19.08
C THR A 182 1.62 -1.01 -18.79
N VAL A 183 2.04 -0.09 -17.90
CA VAL A 183 3.44 0.05 -17.50
C VAL A 183 3.83 -0.78 -16.27
N GLY A 184 2.87 -1.48 -15.66
CA GLY A 184 3.10 -2.30 -14.48
C GLY A 184 1.95 -2.26 -13.46
N LEU A 185 2.09 -3.08 -12.44
CA LEU A 185 1.22 -3.12 -11.27
C LEU A 185 1.75 -2.14 -10.22
N PHE A 186 0.92 -1.27 -9.67
CA PHE A 186 1.28 -0.42 -8.53
C PHE A 186 0.53 -0.89 -7.30
N CYS A 187 1.23 -1.25 -6.23
CA CYS A 187 0.62 -1.59 -4.94
C CYS A 187 1.09 -0.60 -3.87
N VAL A 188 0.13 0.04 -3.22
CA VAL A 188 0.33 0.92 -2.07
C VAL A 188 0.05 0.14 -0.80
N ASN A 189 0.88 0.32 0.24
CA ASN A 189 0.54 -0.04 1.62
C ASN A 189 0.21 1.23 2.43
N TYR A 190 -1.02 1.34 2.92
CA TYR A 190 -1.53 2.55 3.58
C TYR A 190 -1.01 2.70 5.01
N ALA A 191 -0.80 1.60 5.73
CA ALA A 191 -0.27 1.62 7.09
C ALA A 191 1.13 2.24 7.16
N HIS A 192 1.93 2.05 6.10
CA HIS A 192 3.31 2.50 6.06
C HIS A 192 3.60 3.65 5.09
N GLN A 193 2.60 4.09 4.31
CA GLN A 193 2.77 5.15 3.31
C GLN A 193 3.94 4.84 2.35
N SER A 194 3.97 3.59 1.89
CA SER A 194 4.92 3.11 0.89
C SER A 194 4.17 2.55 -0.31
N ALA A 195 4.85 2.41 -1.43
CA ALA A 195 4.31 1.72 -2.59
C ALA A 195 5.41 1.10 -3.42
N VAL A 196 5.03 0.17 -4.29
CA VAL A 196 5.93 -0.48 -5.25
C VAL A 196 5.23 -0.56 -6.60
N ARG A 197 5.96 -0.23 -7.66
CA ARG A 197 5.58 -0.63 -9.03
C ARG A 197 6.35 -1.89 -9.41
N PHE A 198 5.61 -2.92 -9.78
CA PHE A 198 6.10 -4.18 -10.32
C PHE A 198 5.92 -4.15 -11.84
N SER A 199 7.03 -4.19 -12.59
CA SER A 199 7.01 -4.39 -14.03
C SER A 199 8.17 -5.28 -14.46
N ASP A 200 8.10 -5.82 -15.67
CA ASP A 200 9.19 -6.58 -16.29
C ASP A 200 10.47 -5.74 -16.47
N ALA A 201 10.33 -4.42 -16.59
CA ALA A 201 11.45 -3.48 -16.63
C ALA A 201 12.11 -3.21 -15.27
N GLY A 202 11.53 -3.66 -14.15
CA GLY A 202 12.12 -3.51 -12.83
C GLY A 202 11.11 -3.25 -11.70
N ILE A 203 11.63 -3.24 -10.48
CA ILE A 203 10.89 -2.96 -9.25
C ILE A 203 11.20 -1.54 -8.80
N GLU A 204 10.18 -0.68 -8.76
CA GLU A 204 10.34 0.73 -8.40
C GLU A 204 9.66 1.01 -7.05
N PRO A 205 10.42 1.33 -5.99
CA PRO A 205 9.89 1.70 -4.69
C PRO A 205 9.45 3.17 -4.65
N PHE A 206 8.47 3.47 -3.78
CA PHE A 206 8.00 4.82 -3.48
C PHE A 206 7.81 5.02 -1.97
N GLY A 207 7.75 6.28 -1.55
CA GLY A 207 7.55 6.64 -0.14
C GLY A 207 8.83 6.49 0.67
N CYS A 208 8.75 5.86 1.84
CA CYS A 208 9.91 5.70 2.73
C CYS A 208 10.89 4.61 2.31
N LEU A 209 10.53 3.74 1.36
CA LEU A 209 11.38 2.65 0.90
C LEU A 209 12.66 3.21 0.24
N GLN A 210 13.82 2.94 0.83
CA GLN A 210 15.12 3.32 0.31
C GLN A 210 16.02 2.09 0.13
N PRO A 211 16.94 2.08 -0.84
CA PRO A 211 17.90 0.99 -0.99
C PRO A 211 18.73 0.81 0.29
N VAL A 212 18.86 -0.43 0.75
CA VAL A 212 19.72 -0.80 1.88
C VAL A 212 20.58 -2.00 1.48
N ALA A 213 21.57 -2.34 2.30
CA ALA A 213 22.34 -3.56 2.08
C ALA A 213 21.41 -4.79 2.11
N ALA A 214 21.44 -5.57 1.03
CA ALA A 214 20.70 -6.82 0.97
C ALA A 214 21.27 -7.82 1.99
N PRO A 215 20.42 -8.53 2.74
CA PRO A 215 20.87 -9.61 3.60
C PRO A 215 21.41 -10.78 2.74
N PRO A 216 22.14 -11.73 3.36
CA PRO A 216 22.56 -12.97 2.69
C PRO A 216 21.45 -13.61 1.84
N GLN A 217 21.82 -14.18 0.69
CA GLN A 217 20.92 -14.90 -0.23
C GLN A 217 19.77 -14.07 -0.85
N THR A 218 19.84 -12.73 -0.74
CA THR A 218 18.87 -11.80 -1.33
C THR A 218 19.57 -10.91 -2.35
N GLY A 219 18.90 -10.60 -3.46
CA GLY A 219 19.46 -9.79 -4.55
C GLY A 219 19.51 -8.31 -4.19
N GLU A 220 18.34 -7.74 -3.91
CA GLU A 220 18.19 -6.35 -3.52
C GLU A 220 17.25 -6.22 -2.33
N LYS A 221 17.44 -5.16 -1.52
CA LYS A 221 16.54 -4.82 -0.43
C LYS A 221 16.28 -3.32 -0.39
N PHE A 222 15.02 -2.97 -0.17
CA PHE A 222 14.56 -1.64 0.17
C PHE A 222 13.88 -1.69 1.53
N SER A 223 14.05 -0.64 2.32
CA SER A 223 13.45 -0.53 3.65
C SER A 223 13.13 0.92 3.96
N CYS A 224 12.03 1.11 4.68
CA CYS A 224 11.89 2.21 5.62
C CYS A 224 12.72 1.90 6.89
#